data_AF-W1XIU0-F1
#
_entry.id   AF-W1XIU0-F1
#
_cell.length_a   1.000
_cell.length_b   1.000
_cell.length_c   1.000
_cell.angle_alpha   90.00
_cell.angle_beta   90.00
_cell.angle_gamma   90.00
#
_symmetry.space_group_name_H-M   'P 1'
#
loop_
_entity.id
_entity.type
_entity.pdbx_description
1 polymer ?
#
loop_
_entity_poly.entity_id
_entity_poly.type
_entity_poly.pdbx_seq_one_letter_code
_entity_poly.pdbx_strand_id
1 'polypeptide(L)'
;LHVRSNDESVTYTVVDQIMEFLRPITSVVDETHGFHYEQGRAIIDFVDGTENPVGQEAVEWGVIGDEDPEFTNGSYAFAPKYEHDLNAWR
;
A
#
# COMPACT_ATOMS: atom_id res chain seq x y z
N LEU A 1 -2.89 4.17 7.36
CA LEU A 1 -3.55 2.85 7.29
C LEU A 1 -3.37 2.34 5.86
N HIS A 2 -2.94 1.09 5.64
CA HIS A 2 -2.91 0.47 4.31
C HIS A 2 -3.85 -0.74 4.34
N VAL A 3 -5.01 -0.62 3.69
CA VAL A 3 -6.09 -1.62 3.71
C VAL A 3 -6.36 -2.07 2.28
N ARG A 4 -6.45 -3.38 2.06
CA ARG A 4 -6.69 -3.99 0.74
C ARG A 4 -7.77 -5.06 0.86
N SER A 5 -8.62 -5.14 -0.16
CA SER A 5 -9.67 -6.14 -0.32
C SER A 5 -9.97 -6.30 -1.81
N ASN A 6 -10.55 -7.45 -2.18
CA ASN A 6 -11.13 -7.65 -3.52
C ASN A 6 -12.46 -6.90 -3.70
N ASP A 7 -13.02 -6.39 -2.60
CA ASP A 7 -14.25 -5.60 -2.56
C ASP A 7 -14.00 -4.29 -1.81
N GLU A 8 -14.20 -3.17 -2.50
CA GLU A 8 -13.99 -1.81 -1.99
C GLU A 8 -14.93 -1.46 -0.82
N SER A 9 -16.15 -2.02 -0.80
CA SER A 9 -17.06 -1.78 0.32
C SER A 9 -16.48 -2.31 1.65
N VAL A 10 -15.67 -3.37 1.58
CA VAL A 10 -14.98 -3.94 2.74
C VAL A 10 -13.87 -3.00 3.20
N THR A 11 -13.09 -2.39 2.30
CA THR A 11 -12.03 -1.46 2.71
C THR A 11 -12.64 -0.22 3.38
N TYR A 12 -13.73 0.32 2.84
CA TYR A 12 -14.47 1.43 3.45
C TYR A 12 -14.96 1.07 4.86
N THR A 13 -15.62 -0.09 5.00
CA THR A 13 -16.17 -0.54 6.29
C THR A 13 -15.08 -0.71 7.34
N VAL A 14 -13.96 -1.36 6.97
CA VAL A 14 -12.85 -1.59 7.90
C VAL A 14 -12.18 -0.27 8.31
N VAL A 15 -11.94 0.64 7.37
CA VAL A 15 -11.35 1.95 7.70
C VAL A 15 -12.29 2.76 8.59
N ASP A 16 -13.60 2.76 8.32
CA ASP A 16 -14.57 3.48 9.16
C ASP A 16 -14.56 2.97 10.60
N GLN A 17 -14.57 1.65 10.79
CA GLN A 17 -14.47 1.00 12.12
C GLN A 17 -13.16 1.33 12.84
N ILE A 18 -12.02 1.32 12.14
CA ILE A 18 -10.73 1.74 12.73
C ILE A 18 -10.80 3.22 13.15
N MET A 19 -11.42 4.04 12.31
CA MET A 19 -11.54 5.48 12.54
C MET A 19 -12.50 5.82 13.68
N GLU A 20 -13.44 4.97 14.09
CA GLU A 20 -14.22 5.17 15.33
C GLU A 20 -13.32 5.42 16.55
N PHE A 21 -12.17 4.73 16.61
CA PHE A 21 -11.20 4.89 17.69
C PHE A 21 -10.23 6.04 17.46
N LEU A 22 -9.85 6.30 16.21
CA LEU A 22 -8.78 7.26 15.88
C LEU A 22 -9.29 8.68 15.65
N ARG A 23 -10.51 8.87 15.12
CA ARG A 23 -11.11 10.19 14.83
C ARG A 23 -10.98 11.20 15.99
N PRO A 24 -11.14 10.82 17.28
CA PRO A 24 -11.04 11.79 18.36
C PRO A 24 -9.62 12.32 18.60
N ILE A 25 -8.59 11.62 18.13
CA ILE A 25 -7.17 11.90 18.47
C ILE A 25 -6.27 12.11 17.25
N THR A 26 -6.81 12.00 16.04
CA THR A 26 -6.07 12.21 14.79
C THR A 26 -6.88 13.03 13.79
N SER A 27 -6.19 13.56 12.77
CA SER A 27 -6.80 14.16 11.59
C SER A 27 -6.25 13.48 10.34
N VAL A 28 -7.12 13.22 9.35
CA VAL A 28 -6.70 12.69 8.05
C VAL A 28 -5.93 13.76 7.29
N VAL A 29 -4.72 13.43 6.82
CA VAL A 29 -3.86 14.32 6.04
C VAL A 29 -3.97 14.03 4.54
N ASP A 30 -3.96 12.75 4.16
CA ASP A 30 -4.20 12.28 2.81
C ASP A 30 -5.01 10.98 2.87
N GLU A 31 -5.91 10.81 1.92
CA GLU A 31 -6.65 9.59 1.69
C GLU A 31 -6.70 9.34 0.18
N THR A 32 -6.23 8.17 -0.24
CA THR A 32 -6.15 7.80 -1.65
C THR A 32 -6.71 6.39 -1.80
N HIS A 33 -7.72 6.24 -2.66
CA HIS A 33 -8.37 4.95 -2.94
C HIS A 33 -7.76 4.37 -4.20
N GLY A 34 -7.06 3.23 -4.05
CA GLY A 34 -6.43 2.52 -5.14
C GLY A 34 -7.34 1.46 -5.74
N PHE A 35 -7.09 1.11 -7.00
CA PHE A 35 -7.77 0.03 -7.71
C PHE A 35 -6.75 -0.80 -8.50
N HIS A 36 -7.10 -2.06 -8.77
CA HIS A 36 -6.32 -2.88 -9.70
C HIS A 36 -6.71 -2.52 -11.13
N TYR A 37 -5.73 -2.14 -11.94
CA TYR A 37 -5.94 -1.77 -13.33
C TYR A 37 -5.48 -2.91 -14.24
N GLU A 38 -6.34 -3.28 -15.20
CA GLU A 38 -6.10 -4.18 -16.34
C GLU A 38 -4.89 -5.13 -16.21
N GLN A 39 -5.10 -6.35 -15.73
CA GLN A 39 -4.06 -7.40 -15.66
C GLN A 39 -2.78 -6.99 -14.90
N GLY A 40 -2.91 -6.14 -13.87
CA GLY A 40 -1.79 -5.74 -13.01
C GLY A 40 -0.94 -4.62 -13.60
N ARG A 41 -1.55 -3.74 -14.38
CA ARG A 41 -0.86 -2.57 -14.95
C ARG A 41 -0.89 -1.39 -13.98
N ALA A 42 0.17 -0.58 -14.04
CA ALA A 42 0.12 0.80 -13.59
C ALA A 42 -0.70 1.66 -14.57
N ILE A 43 -1.10 2.87 -14.15
CA ILE A 43 -1.90 3.80 -14.96
C ILE A 43 -1.20 4.25 -16.26
N ILE A 44 0.11 4.03 -16.38
CA ILE A 44 0.93 4.28 -17.57
C ILE A 44 0.94 3.10 -18.56
N ASP A 45 0.07 2.12 -18.37
CA ASP A 45 -0.14 0.92 -19.21
C ASP A 45 1.00 -0.11 -19.24
N PHE A 46 1.97 -0.03 -18.32
CA PHE A 46 2.98 -1.08 -18.11
C PHE A 46 2.58 -2.01 -16.95
N VAL A 47 2.90 -3.30 -17.06
CA VAL A 47 2.74 -4.25 -15.96
C VAL A 47 3.67 -3.83 -14.82
N ASP A 48 3.12 -3.75 -13.61
CA ASP A 48 3.86 -3.32 -12.43
C ASP A 48 3.95 -4.46 -11.40
N GLY A 49 5.06 -4.50 -10.66
CA GLY A 49 5.32 -5.49 -9.62
C GLY A 49 5.76 -6.88 -10.08
N THR A 50 6.09 -7.07 -11.37
CA THR A 50 6.63 -8.35 -11.90
C THR A 50 7.91 -8.79 -11.19
N GLU A 51 8.78 -7.83 -10.87
CA GLU A 51 10.08 -8.09 -10.22
C GLU A 51 10.00 -8.10 -8.68
N ASN A 52 8.81 -8.01 -8.10
CA ASN A 52 8.68 -8.05 -6.65
C ASN A 52 9.07 -9.44 -6.14
N PRO A 53 9.86 -9.53 -5.05
CA PRO A 53 10.15 -10.80 -4.42
C PRO A 53 8.85 -11.45 -3.93
N VAL A 54 8.79 -12.78 -3.99
CA VAL A 54 7.61 -13.57 -3.60
C VAL A 54 7.95 -14.64 -2.58
N GLY A 55 6.96 -15.06 -1.79
CA GLY A 55 7.15 -16.10 -0.78
C GLY A 55 8.19 -15.70 0.26
N GLN A 56 9.17 -16.59 0.51
CA GLN A 56 10.19 -16.37 1.54
C GLN A 56 11.12 -15.19 1.22
N GLU A 57 11.41 -14.96 -0.06
CA GLU A 57 12.24 -13.84 -0.51
C GLU A 57 11.59 -12.50 -0.13
N ALA A 58 10.25 -12.41 -0.19
CA ALA A 58 9.53 -11.21 0.22
C ALA A 58 9.70 -10.91 1.72
N VAL A 59 9.82 -11.95 2.54
CA VAL A 59 10.09 -11.80 3.98
C VAL A 59 11.52 -11.32 4.20
N GLU A 60 12.48 -11.93 3.50
CA GLU A 60 13.91 -11.59 3.61
C GLU A 60 14.18 -10.12 3.26
N TRP A 61 13.54 -9.58 2.21
CA TRP A 61 13.73 -8.19 1.81
C TRP A 61 12.80 -7.20 2.52
N GLY A 62 11.66 -7.66 3.04
CA GLY A 62 10.59 -6.81 3.56
C GLY A 62 10.53 -6.69 5.07
N VAL A 63 11.19 -7.58 5.82
CA VAL A 63 11.02 -7.71 7.27
C VAL A 63 12.36 -7.57 8.00
N ILE A 64 12.36 -6.78 9.07
CA ILE A 64 13.51 -6.60 9.95
C ILE A 64 13.82 -7.90 10.69
N GLY A 65 15.06 -8.36 10.64
CA GLY A 65 15.57 -9.56 11.27
C GLY A 65 16.42 -9.32 12.51
N ASP A 66 17.42 -10.18 12.71
CA ASP A 66 18.32 -10.15 13.87
C ASP A 66 19.34 -9.01 13.80
N GLU A 67 19.43 -8.32 12.67
CA GLU A 67 20.24 -7.10 12.53
C GLU A 67 19.74 -5.95 13.40
N ASP A 68 18.46 -5.96 13.78
CA ASP A 68 17.86 -5.01 14.72
C ASP A 68 16.83 -5.72 15.64
N PRO A 69 17.29 -6.42 16.70
CA PRO A 69 16.46 -7.31 17.52
C PRO A 69 15.30 -6.64 18.24
N GLU A 70 15.35 -5.33 18.45
CA GLU A 70 14.26 -4.58 19.10
C GLU A 70 13.05 -4.43 18.18
N PHE A 71 13.28 -4.40 16.87
CA PHE A 71 12.27 -4.15 15.84
C PHE A 71 12.01 -5.36 14.94
N THR A 72 12.47 -6.55 15.33
CA THR A 72 12.23 -7.80 14.59
C THR A 72 10.75 -8.00 14.28
N ASN A 73 10.44 -8.45 13.07
CA ASN A 73 9.09 -8.52 12.47
C ASN A 73 8.47 -7.15 12.10
N GLY A 74 9.21 -6.06 12.26
CA GLY A 74 8.88 -4.74 11.72
C GLY A 74 9.23 -4.62 10.23
N SER A 75 8.90 -3.48 9.64
CA SER A 75 9.23 -3.14 8.25
C SER A 75 9.31 -1.64 8.08
N TYR A 76 10.18 -1.20 7.18
CA TYR A 76 10.25 0.20 6.76
C TYR A 76 9.39 0.40 5.51
N ALA A 77 8.25 1.07 5.66
CA ALA A 77 7.34 1.37 4.56
C ALA A 77 7.48 2.82 4.09
N PHE A 78 7.56 3.02 2.76
CA PHE A 78 7.58 4.34 2.12
C PHE A 78 6.45 4.42 1.08
N ALA A 79 5.69 5.52 1.08
CA ALA A 79 4.47 5.65 0.27
C ALA A 79 4.42 7.02 -0.46
N PRO A 80 5.18 7.19 -1.56
CA PRO A 80 5.11 8.38 -2.39
C PRO A 80 3.81 8.43 -3.22
N LYS A 81 3.29 9.63 -3.44
CA LYS A 81 2.15 9.89 -4.34
C LYS A 81 2.66 10.55 -5.61
N TYR A 82 2.33 9.96 -6.76
CA TYR A 82 2.77 10.45 -8.07
C TYR A 82 1.58 11.01 -8.86
N GLU A 83 1.82 12.13 -9.52
CA GLU A 83 0.94 12.67 -10.55
C GLU A 83 1.62 12.47 -11.91
N HIS A 84 0.90 11.84 -12.84
CA HIS A 84 1.41 11.54 -14.17
C HIS A 84 0.77 12.46 -15.21
N ASP A 85 1.58 13.06 -16.09
CA ASP A 85 1.07 13.72 -17.30
C ASP A 85 0.76 12.67 -18.37
N LEU A 86 -0.48 12.17 -18.36
CA LEU A 86 -0.93 11.15 -19.32
C LEU A 86 -1.13 11.69 -20.74
N ASN A 87 -1.20 13.00 -20.94
CA ASN A 87 -1.27 13.58 -22.29
C ASN A 87 0.10 13.61 -22.95
N ALA A 88 1.16 13.92 -22.19
CA ALA A 88 2.52 13.87 -22.68
C ALA A 88 3.03 12.42 -22.88
N TRP A 89 2.49 11.46 -22.14
CA TRP A 89 2.85 10.04 -22.23
C TRP A 89 2.29 9.34 -23.47
N ARG A 90 1.12 9.77 -23.93
CA ARG A 90 0.39 9.20 -25.08
C ARG A 90 0.86 9.79 -26.41
#